data_AF-A0A1N7Q5V0-F1
#
_entry.id   AF-A0A1N7Q5V0-F1
#
_cell.length_a   1.000
_cell.length_b   1.000
_cell.length_c   1.000
_cell.angle_alpha   90.00
_cell.angle_beta   90.00
_cell.angle_gamma   90.00
#
_symmetry.space_group_name_H-M   'P 1'
#
loop_
_entity.id
_entity.type
_entity.pdbx_description
1 polymer ?
#
loop_
_entity_poly.entity_id
_entity_poly.type
_entity_poly.pdbx_seq_one_letter_code
_entity_poly.pdbx_strand_id
1 'polypeptide(L)'
;MNKIFYIFLFLALVSCKKDHEVKKDEWDYLNSSFNNKENLSDLTMHCMYDLFSVKRINDSLFYIRLDEFQGWKKDYRIYEDTVKLSENKKITDSLGNQKKQILRFSNNHDVDLEIDIHKIAVHFDSVSLYEYNGRVSINNKKLRYTCKDLFVK
;
A
#
# COMPACT_ATOMS: atom_id res chain seq x y z
N MET A 1 -56.90 17.10 30.66
CA MET A 1 -56.37 16.20 29.61
C MET A 1 -55.12 16.82 28.98
N ASN A 2 -53.91 16.57 29.51
CA ASN A 2 -52.67 17.12 28.89
C ASN A 2 -51.36 16.39 29.24
N LYS A 3 -51.41 15.20 29.87
CA LYS A 3 -50.19 14.45 30.24
C LYS A 3 -49.78 13.38 29.23
N ILE A 4 -50.69 12.94 28.36
CA ILE A 4 -50.43 11.91 27.34
C ILE A 4 -49.67 12.49 26.13
N PHE A 5 -49.84 13.78 25.86
CA PHE A 5 -49.21 14.44 24.70
C PHE A 5 -47.68 14.59 24.84
N TYR A 6 -47.18 14.74 26.08
CA TYR A 6 -45.74 14.86 26.34
C TYR A 6 -44.97 13.53 26.22
N ILE A 7 -45.64 12.39 26.42
CA ILE A 7 -45.01 11.07 26.29
C ILE A 7 -44.75 10.73 24.81
N PHE A 8 -45.67 11.12 23.91
CA PHE A 8 -45.47 10.92 22.47
C PHE A 8 -44.40 11.83 21.86
N LEU A 9 -44.20 13.04 22.40
CA LEU A 9 -43.14 13.94 21.94
C LEU A 9 -41.74 13.44 22.34
N PHE A 10 -41.62 12.76 23.48
CA PHE A 10 -40.36 12.16 23.94
C PHE A 10 -39.98 10.90 23.14
N LEU A 11 -40.96 10.08 22.73
CA LEU A 11 -40.73 8.91 21.89
C LEU A 11 -40.31 9.26 20.46
N ALA A 12 -40.69 10.44 19.95
CA ALA A 12 -40.26 10.92 18.63
C ALA A 12 -38.79 11.37 18.63
N LEU A 13 -38.23 11.80 19.77
CA LEU A 13 -36.82 12.21 19.89
C LEU A 13 -35.86 11.03 20.12
N VAL A 14 -36.33 9.91 20.65
CA VAL A 14 -35.54 8.66 20.78
C VAL A 14 -35.44 7.91 19.44
N SER A 15 -36.27 8.27 18.46
CA SER A 15 -36.16 7.79 17.07
C SER A 15 -35.29 8.70 16.20
N CYS A 16 -34.34 9.42 16.81
CA CYS A 16 -33.20 9.95 16.07
C CYS A 16 -32.39 8.73 15.63
N LYS A 17 -32.63 8.36 14.37
CA LYS A 17 -32.02 7.29 13.60
C LYS A 17 -30.61 7.00 14.10
N LYS A 18 -30.32 5.72 14.34
CA LYS A 18 -28.95 5.23 14.26
C LYS A 18 -28.36 5.84 13.00
N ASP A 19 -27.40 6.75 13.16
CA ASP A 19 -26.52 7.09 12.06
C ASP A 19 -26.08 5.74 11.52
N HIS A 20 -26.44 5.46 10.26
CA HIS A 20 -25.75 4.40 9.54
C HIS A 20 -24.30 4.86 9.60
N GLU A 21 -23.50 4.27 10.50
CA GLU A 21 -22.06 4.40 10.44
C GLU A 21 -21.72 3.93 9.03
N VAL A 22 -21.48 4.92 8.15
CA VAL A 22 -20.99 4.67 6.80
C VAL A 22 -19.67 3.98 7.07
N LYS A 23 -19.66 2.66 6.89
CA LYS A 23 -18.50 1.84 7.17
C LYS A 23 -17.39 2.36 6.27
N LYS A 24 -16.44 3.06 6.87
CA LYS A 24 -15.35 3.70 6.12
C LYS A 24 -14.58 2.60 5.39
N ASP A 25 -14.30 2.86 4.12
CA ASP A 25 -13.55 1.96 3.28
C ASP A 25 -12.07 1.99 3.68
N GLU A 26 -11.73 1.16 4.65
CA GLU A 26 -10.36 0.97 5.16
C GLU A 26 -9.78 -0.33 4.60
N TRP A 27 -8.51 -0.27 4.20
CA TRP A 27 -7.80 -1.42 3.62
C TRP A 27 -6.34 -1.42 4.07
N ASP A 28 -5.70 -2.58 3.96
CA ASP A 28 -4.29 -2.72 4.30
C ASP A 28 -3.61 -3.69 3.35
N TYR A 29 -2.68 -3.17 2.57
CA TYR A 29 -1.89 -3.93 1.62
C TYR A 29 -1.01 -4.99 2.28
N LEU A 30 -0.64 -4.78 3.56
CA LEU A 30 0.12 -5.77 4.34
C LEU A 30 -0.78 -6.85 4.97
N ASN A 31 -2.10 -6.80 4.79
CA ASN A 31 -2.97 -7.86 5.28
C ASN A 31 -2.90 -9.08 4.34
N SER A 32 -2.76 -10.29 4.89
CA SER A 32 -2.74 -11.54 4.12
C SER A 32 -4.02 -11.76 3.31
N SER A 33 -5.15 -11.19 3.74
CA SER A 33 -6.43 -11.26 3.03
C SER A 33 -6.61 -10.18 1.96
N PHE A 34 -5.58 -9.36 1.68
CA PHE A 34 -5.66 -8.34 0.65
C PHE A 34 -5.77 -9.00 -0.73
N ASN A 35 -6.97 -8.91 -1.31
CA ASN A 35 -7.45 -9.81 -2.36
C ASN A 35 -7.07 -9.32 -3.77
N ASN A 36 -5.79 -9.06 -4.00
CA ASN A 36 -5.23 -8.84 -5.33
C ASN A 36 -4.17 -9.90 -5.63
N LYS A 37 -4.02 -10.24 -6.91
CA LYS A 37 -2.97 -11.16 -7.40
C LYS A 37 -1.54 -10.70 -7.06
N GLU A 38 -1.39 -9.47 -6.58
CA GLU A 38 -0.13 -8.82 -6.23
C GLU A 38 -0.08 -8.50 -4.73
N ASN A 39 -0.23 -9.53 -3.88
CA ASN A 39 0.11 -9.38 -2.47
C ASN A 39 1.61 -9.05 -2.35
N LEU A 40 2.00 -8.20 -1.39
CA LEU A 40 3.40 -7.88 -1.08
C LEU A 40 4.21 -9.11 -0.65
N SER A 41 3.58 -10.29 -0.56
CA SER A 41 4.31 -11.55 -0.51
C SER A 41 5.31 -11.66 -1.66
N ASP A 42 5.06 -11.12 -2.86
CA ASP A 42 6.00 -11.15 -4.00
C ASP A 42 5.73 -10.00 -5.01
N LEU A 43 5.69 -8.75 -4.55
CA LEU A 43 5.49 -7.59 -5.44
C LEU A 43 6.69 -7.41 -6.37
N THR A 44 6.44 -7.28 -7.67
CA THR A 44 7.48 -7.05 -8.69
C THR A 44 7.19 -5.77 -9.46
N MET A 45 8.16 -4.88 -9.54
CA MET A 45 8.08 -3.56 -10.16
C MET A 45 9.22 -3.36 -11.16
N HIS A 46 8.98 -2.55 -12.18
CA HIS A 46 9.95 -2.23 -13.23
C HIS A 46 10.55 -0.85 -13.03
N CYS A 47 11.82 -0.71 -13.41
CA CYS A 47 12.44 0.58 -13.70
C CYS A 47 13.12 0.50 -15.06
N MET A 48 12.48 1.02 -16.11
CA MET A 48 12.91 0.78 -17.50
C MET A 48 13.08 -0.74 -17.78
N TYR A 49 14.32 -1.22 -17.91
CA TYR A 49 14.67 -2.62 -18.14
C TYR A 49 15.02 -3.39 -16.86
N ASP A 50 15.18 -2.68 -15.74
CA ASP A 50 15.51 -3.27 -14.45
C ASP A 50 14.27 -3.85 -13.80
N LEU A 51 14.45 -4.95 -13.07
CA LEU A 51 13.39 -5.61 -12.32
C LEU A 51 13.67 -5.52 -10.84
N PHE A 52 12.73 -4.96 -10.09
CA PHE A 52 12.80 -4.85 -8.64
C PHE A 52 11.70 -5.70 -8.02
N SER A 53 12.02 -6.48 -6.99
CA SER A 53 11.06 -7.33 -6.31
C SER A 53 11.15 -7.18 -4.80
N VAL A 54 10.00 -7.30 -4.14
CA VAL A 54 9.84 -7.18 -2.69
C VAL A 54 9.01 -8.35 -2.21
N LYS A 55 9.60 -9.14 -1.31
CA LYS A 55 8.98 -10.32 -0.72
C LYS A 55 8.90 -10.17 0.79
N ARG A 56 7.72 -10.37 1.35
CA ARG A 56 7.52 -10.37 2.80
C ARG A 56 8.15 -11.60 3.45
N ILE A 57 8.99 -11.38 4.47
CA ILE A 57 9.52 -12.44 5.33
C ILE A 57 8.64 -12.58 6.58
N ASN A 58 8.33 -11.45 7.22
CA ASN A 58 7.39 -11.34 8.34
C ASN A 58 6.74 -9.96 8.39
N ASP A 59 6.10 -9.58 9.50
CA ASP A 59 5.35 -8.32 9.63
C ASP A 59 6.20 -7.06 9.48
N SER A 60 7.51 -7.14 9.73
CA SER A 60 8.40 -5.98 9.71
C SER A 60 9.62 -6.14 8.80
N LEU A 61 9.90 -7.35 8.31
CA LEU A 61 11.06 -7.67 7.49
C LEU A 61 10.67 -8.13 6.10
N PHE A 62 11.38 -7.58 5.12
CA PHE A 62 11.14 -7.80 3.71
C PHE A 62 12.47 -8.07 3.01
N TYR A 63 12.44 -9.03 2.11
CA TYR A 63 13.52 -9.33 1.18
C TYR A 63 13.34 -8.46 -0.06
N ILE A 64 14.41 -7.84 -0.53
CA ILE A 64 14.42 -7.13 -1.81
C ILE A 64 15.42 -7.77 -2.75
N ARG A 65 15.10 -7.74 -4.04
CA ARG A 65 16.01 -8.13 -5.10
C ARG A 65 15.87 -7.18 -6.29
N LEU A 66 17.01 -6.73 -6.79
CA LEU A 66 17.16 -5.94 -8.02
C LEU A 66 17.95 -6.76 -9.03
N ASP A 67 17.38 -6.95 -10.21
CA ASP A 67 18.06 -7.45 -11.39
C ASP A 67 18.36 -6.23 -12.30
N GLU A 68 19.56 -5.67 -12.17
CA GLU A 68 20.03 -4.49 -12.91
C GLU A 68 20.50 -4.90 -14.32
N PHE A 69 19.86 -4.36 -15.35
CA PHE A 69 20.20 -4.59 -16.74
C PHE A 69 21.55 -3.94 -17.07
N GLN A 70 22.49 -4.73 -17.59
CA GLN A 70 23.84 -4.27 -17.96
C GLN A 70 24.06 -4.19 -19.47
N GLY A 71 22.98 -4.29 -20.27
CA GLY A 71 23.01 -4.38 -21.73
C GLY A 71 22.81 -5.81 -22.25
N TRP A 72 22.31 -5.93 -23.48
CA TRP A 72 21.86 -7.20 -24.10
C TRP A 72 22.91 -8.32 -24.22
N LYS A 73 24.20 -7.99 -24.06
CA LYS A 73 25.32 -8.94 -24.16
C LYS A 73 25.95 -9.26 -22.81
N LYS A 74 25.37 -8.78 -21.71
CA LYS A 74 25.85 -9.00 -20.35
C LYS A 74 24.73 -9.59 -19.52
N ASP A 75 25.12 -10.44 -18.58
CA ASP A 75 24.19 -10.91 -17.56
C ASP A 75 23.75 -9.75 -16.67
N TYR A 76 22.58 -9.90 -16.06
CA TYR A 76 22.08 -8.96 -15.07
C TYR A 76 23.01 -8.91 -13.87
N ARG A 77 23.21 -7.71 -13.31
CA ARG A 77 23.80 -7.59 -11.98
C ARG A 77 22.70 -7.75 -10.95
N ILE A 78 22.81 -8.77 -10.12
CA ILE A 78 21.84 -9.07 -9.07
C ILE A 78 22.29 -8.41 -7.77
N TYR A 79 21.39 -7.65 -7.15
CA TYR A 79 21.55 -7.11 -5.80
C TYR A 79 20.41 -7.61 -4.91
N GLU A 80 20.76 -8.08 -3.72
CA GLU A 80 19.80 -8.65 -2.77
C GLU A 80 20.11 -8.15 -1.36
N ASP A 81 19.06 -7.84 -0.61
CA ASP A 81 19.18 -7.38 0.77
C ASP A 81 17.89 -7.61 1.56
N THR A 82 17.97 -7.43 2.88
CA THR A 82 16.81 -7.37 3.77
C THR A 82 16.60 -5.95 4.24
N VAL A 83 15.34 -5.50 4.20
CA VAL A 83 14.91 -4.19 4.66
C VAL A 83 13.83 -4.31 5.72
N LYS A 84 13.76 -3.31 6.60
CA LYS A 84 12.72 -3.18 7.62
C LYS A 84 11.68 -2.18 7.18
N LEU A 85 10.41 -2.49 7.42
CA LEU A 85 9.32 -1.52 7.32
C LEU A 85 9.53 -0.43 8.38
N SER A 86 9.82 0.79 7.94
CA SER A 86 10.03 1.96 8.79
C SER A 86 8.80 2.86 8.88
N GLU A 87 7.93 2.85 7.87
CA GLU A 87 6.69 3.61 7.87
C GLU A 87 5.57 2.85 7.16
N ASN A 88 4.37 2.87 7.74
CA ASN A 88 3.13 2.43 7.11
C ASN A 88 2.07 3.53 7.32
N LYS A 89 1.90 4.39 6.32
CA LYS A 89 1.03 5.57 6.40
C LYS A 89 -0.19 5.39 5.52
N LYS A 90 -1.38 5.51 6.11
CA LYS A 90 -2.67 5.49 5.40
C LYS A 90 -3.17 6.91 5.20
N ILE A 91 -3.61 7.22 3.98
CA ILE A 91 -4.10 8.56 3.60
C ILE A 91 -5.56 8.44 3.18
N THR A 92 -6.41 9.24 3.81
CA THR A 92 -7.85 9.29 3.58
C THR A 92 -8.25 10.54 2.81
N ASP A 93 -9.41 10.49 2.16
CA ASP A 93 -10.05 11.68 1.58
C ASP A 93 -10.88 12.46 2.60
N SER A 94 -11.53 13.54 2.14
CA SER A 94 -12.41 14.38 2.95
C SER A 94 -13.65 13.66 3.48
N LEU A 95 -14.02 12.51 2.88
CA LEU A 95 -15.13 11.67 3.31
C LEU A 95 -14.67 10.58 4.29
N GLY A 96 -13.36 10.49 4.56
CA GLY A 96 -12.76 9.51 5.47
C GLY A 96 -12.49 8.14 4.83
N ASN A 97 -12.60 8.02 3.50
CA ASN A 97 -12.26 6.78 2.79
C ASN A 97 -10.76 6.72 2.49
N GLN A 98 -10.15 5.55 2.67
CA GLN A 98 -8.73 5.39 2.40
C GLN A 98 -8.45 5.39 0.90
N LYS A 99 -7.65 6.37 0.44
CA LYS A 99 -7.25 6.51 -0.97
C LYS A 99 -5.89 5.90 -1.27
N LYS A 100 -4.97 5.98 -0.32
CA LYS A 100 -3.57 5.61 -0.52
C LYS A 100 -2.97 4.98 0.74
N GLN A 101 -2.03 4.07 0.54
CA GLN A 101 -1.11 3.58 1.57
C GLN A 101 0.32 3.79 1.09
N ILE A 102 1.17 4.35 1.96
CA ILE A 102 2.60 4.57 1.72
C ILE A 102 3.37 3.64 2.63
N LEU A 103 4.21 2.80 2.04
CA LEU A 103 5.12 1.92 2.75
C LEU A 103 6.55 2.38 2.53
N ARG A 104 7.29 2.63 3.61
CA ARG A 104 8.73 2.90 3.53
C ARG A 104 9.51 1.78 4.18
N PHE A 105 10.59 1.42 3.51
CA PHE A 105 11.50 0.40 3.95
C PHE A 105 12.92 0.95 3.93
N SER A 106 13.67 0.59 4.96
CA SER A 106 15.07 0.98 5.06
C SER A 106 15.89 -0.08 5.76
N ASN A 107 17.20 -0.03 5.59
CA ASN A 107 18.13 -0.81 6.38
C ASN A 107 19.36 0.00 6.77
N ASN A 108 20.26 -0.63 7.52
CA ASN A 108 21.52 -0.03 7.96
C ASN A 108 22.57 0.06 6.82
N HIS A 109 22.21 -0.30 5.59
CA HIS A 109 23.10 -0.44 4.43
C HIS A 109 22.71 0.52 3.31
N ASP A 110 22.18 1.69 3.68
CA ASP A 110 21.85 2.80 2.78
C ASP A 110 20.84 2.43 1.68
N VAL A 111 19.90 1.52 1.99
CA VAL A 111 18.72 1.26 1.15
C VAL A 111 17.55 2.10 1.65
N ASP A 112 16.93 2.85 0.75
CA ASP A 112 15.66 3.58 0.96
C ASP A 112 14.68 3.20 -0.15
N LEU A 113 13.57 2.56 0.24
CA LEU A 113 12.50 2.11 -0.66
C LEU A 113 11.18 2.71 -0.19
N GLU A 114 10.46 3.36 -1.09
CA GLU A 114 9.10 3.85 -0.86
C GLU A 114 8.18 3.24 -1.91
N ILE A 115 7.07 2.66 -1.46
CA ILE A 115 6.01 2.10 -2.30
C ILE A 115 4.70 2.79 -1.96
N ASP A 116 4.12 3.36 -3.00
CA ASP A 116 2.86 4.08 -3.00
C ASP A 116 1.78 3.21 -3.64
N ILE A 117 0.83 2.76 -2.82
CA ILE A 117 -0.33 1.98 -3.28
C ILE A 117 -1.54 2.90 -3.36
N HIS A 118 -2.10 3.08 -4.55
CA HIS A 118 -3.27 3.92 -4.80
C HIS A 118 -4.47 3.06 -5.17
N LYS A 119 -5.64 3.33 -4.58
CA LYS A 119 -6.89 2.70 -5.02
C LYS A 119 -7.42 3.45 -6.26
N ILE A 120 -7.52 2.79 -7.40
CA ILE A 120 -7.95 3.40 -8.68
C ILE A 120 -9.49 3.42 -8.80
N ALA A 121 -10.17 2.42 -8.22
CA ALA A 121 -11.61 2.20 -8.29
C ALA A 121 -12.17 2.14 -9.75
N VAL A 122 -12.42 0.93 -10.24
CA VAL A 122 -13.36 0.71 -11.34
C VAL A 122 -14.31 -0.39 -10.92
N HIS A 123 -15.58 -0.06 -10.70
CA HIS A 123 -16.64 -1.02 -10.43
C HIS A 123 -16.96 -1.83 -11.68
N PHE A 124 -16.19 -2.89 -11.91
CA PHE A 124 -16.67 -4.10 -12.56
C PHE A 124 -16.64 -5.20 -11.47
N ASP A 125 -17.82 -5.65 -11.05
CA ASP A 125 -18.03 -6.86 -10.24
C ASP A 125 -17.32 -6.96 -8.87
N SER A 126 -17.25 -5.86 -8.10
CA SER A 126 -16.81 -5.84 -6.68
C SER A 126 -15.30 -6.01 -6.43
N VAL A 127 -14.45 -6.00 -7.47
CA VAL A 127 -13.00 -6.06 -7.31
C VAL A 127 -12.43 -4.63 -7.23
N SER A 128 -11.62 -4.36 -6.21
CA SER A 128 -10.88 -3.08 -6.11
C SER A 128 -9.58 -3.18 -6.88
N LEU A 129 -9.35 -2.27 -7.83
CA LEU A 129 -8.09 -2.13 -8.55
C LEU A 129 -7.16 -1.14 -7.84
N TYR A 130 -5.87 -1.46 -7.85
CA TYR A 130 -4.83 -0.65 -7.21
C TYR A 130 -3.68 -0.40 -8.18
N GLU A 131 -3.12 0.80 -8.09
CA GLU A 131 -1.90 1.22 -8.76
C GLU A 131 -0.75 1.15 -7.77
N TYR A 132 0.43 0.78 -8.25
CA TYR A 132 1.64 0.71 -7.44
C TYR A 132 2.72 1.55 -8.11
N ASN A 133 3.18 2.56 -7.41
CA ASN A 133 4.30 3.39 -7.80
C ASN A 133 5.36 3.35 -6.71
N GLY A 134 6.60 3.68 -7.02
CA GLY A 134 7.62 3.68 -6.00
C GLY A 134 8.93 4.32 -6.41
N ARG A 135 9.81 4.41 -5.43
CA ARG A 135 11.19 4.82 -5.63
C ARG A 135 12.11 3.95 -4.78
N VAL A 136 13.30 3.69 -5.29
CA VAL A 136 14.34 2.98 -4.58
C VAL A 136 15.67 3.68 -4.77
N SER A 137 16.43 3.80 -3.69
CA SER A 137 17.83 4.21 -3.70
C SER A 137 18.64 3.17 -2.92
N ILE A 138 19.71 2.69 -3.54
CA ILE A 138 20.70 1.81 -2.93
C ILE A 138 22.02 2.53 -3.06
N ASN A 139 22.59 3.00 -1.96
CA ASN A 139 23.83 3.78 -1.98
C ASN A 139 24.86 3.21 -1.01
N ASN A 140 25.36 2.02 -1.32
CA ASN A 140 26.36 1.36 -0.50
C ASN A 140 27.58 0.92 -1.32
N LYS A 141 28.49 0.19 -0.67
CA LYS A 141 29.73 -0.28 -1.29
C LYS A 141 29.51 -1.29 -2.41
N LYS A 142 28.39 -2.03 -2.41
CA LYS A 142 28.09 -3.06 -3.40
C LYS A 142 27.44 -2.47 -4.65
N LEU A 143 26.57 -1.48 -4.46
CA LEU A 143 25.81 -0.88 -5.55
C LEU A 143 25.48 0.59 -5.26
N ARG A 144 25.56 1.40 -6.33
CA ARG A 144 24.98 2.75 -6.38
C ARG A 144 23.90 2.76 -7.44
N TYR A 145 22.65 2.75 -7.01
CA TYR A 145 21.48 2.66 -7.88
C TYR A 145 20.39 3.59 -7.38
N THR A 146 19.67 4.23 -8.29
CA THR A 146 18.49 5.02 -7.94
C THR A 146 17.47 4.95 -9.05
N CYS A 147 16.26 4.57 -8.68
CA CYS A 147 15.08 4.67 -9.53
C CYS A 147 14.00 5.47 -8.82
N LYS A 148 13.43 6.46 -9.49
CA LYS A 148 12.36 7.31 -8.95
C LYS A 148 10.97 6.96 -9.48
N ASP A 149 10.91 6.02 -10.42
CA ASP A 149 9.72 5.68 -11.18
C ASP A 149 9.62 4.15 -11.29
N LEU A 150 9.46 3.50 -10.13
CA LEU A 150 9.10 2.09 -10.08
C LEU A 150 7.61 1.97 -10.36
N PHE A 151 7.23 1.05 -11.25
CA PHE A 151 5.83 0.80 -11.58
C PHE A 151 5.54 -0.69 -11.77
N VAL A 152 4.30 -1.09 -11.56
CA VAL A 152 3.80 -2.42 -11.96
C VAL A 152 3.21 -2.31 -13.37
N LYS A 153 3.45 -3.33 -14.20
CA LYS A 153 2.98 -3.39 -15.59
C LYS A 153 1.62 -4.04 -15.73
#